data_AF-A0A9X8VIY1-F1
#
_entry.id   AF-A0A9X8VIY1-F1
#
_cell.length_a   1.000
_cell.length_b   1.000
_cell.length_c   1.000
_cell.angle_alpha   90.00
_cell.angle_beta   90.00
_cell.angle_gamma   90.00
#
_symmetry.space_group_name_H-M   'P 1'
#
loop_
_entity.id
_entity.type
_entity.pdbx_description
1 polymer ?
#
loop_
_entity_poly.entity_id
_entity_poly.type
_entity_poly.pdbx_seq_one_letter_code
_entity_poly.pdbx_strand_id
1 'polypeptide(L)' 'AKALHFPLPLASTAFTMFTAASNAGYGKEDDSAVIKIFAGIDLPQKKEAL' A
#
# COMPACT_ATOMS: atom_id res chain seq x y z
N ALA A 1 1.26 -16.45 12.71
CA ALA A 1 -0.03 -15.77 12.92
C ALA A 1 -1.22 -16.53 12.30
N LYS A 2 -1.28 -16.76 10.97
CA LYS A 2 -2.36 -17.57 10.34
C LYS A 2 -2.50 -19.00 10.92
N ALA A 3 -1.38 -19.63 11.27
CA ALA A 3 -1.36 -20.97 11.89
C ALA A 3 -2.02 -21.04 13.29
N LEU A 4 -2.29 -19.90 13.92
CA LEU A 4 -2.97 -19.83 15.22
C LEU A 4 -4.50 -19.80 15.08
N HIS A 5 -5.03 -19.93 13.86
CA HIS A 5 -6.47 -19.86 13.54
C HIS A 5 -7.17 -18.59 14.07
N PHE A 6 -6.41 -17.53 14.32
CA PHE A 6 -6.93 -16.27 14.80
C PHE A 6 -7.38 -15.41 13.60
N PRO A 7 -8.61 -14.84 13.60
CA PRO A 7 -9.06 -13.98 12.53
C PRO A 7 -8.25 -12.68 12.51
N LEU A 8 -7.64 -12.37 11.37
CA LEU A 8 -6.79 -11.18 11.18
C LEU A 8 -7.30 -10.34 10.00
N PRO A 9 -8.54 -9.84 10.04
CA PRO A 9 -9.11 -9.10 8.92
C PRO A 9 -8.28 -7.87 8.57
N LEU A 10 -7.89 -7.05 9.56
CA LEU A 10 -7.10 -5.84 9.33
C LEU A 10 -5.74 -6.12 8.68
N ALA A 11 -4.97 -7.06 9.24
CA ALA A 11 -3.66 -7.41 8.69
C ALA A 11 -3.77 -8.09 7.31
N SER A 12 -4.82 -8.87 7.07
CA SER A 12 -5.06 -9.49 5.76
C SER A 12 -5.40 -8.44 4.71
N THR A 13 -6.24 -7.46 5.05
CA THR A 13 -6.55 -6.31 4.19
C THR A 13 -5.29 -5.51 3.89
N ALA A 14 -4.50 -5.17 4.91
CA ALA A 14 -3.23 -4.45 4.71
C ALA A 14 -2.27 -5.21 3.78
N PHE A 15 -2.12 -6.51 3.96
CA PHE A 15 -1.31 -7.36 3.08
C PHE A 15 -1.81 -7.36 1.64
N THR A 16 -3.13 -7.47 1.42
CA THR A 16 -3.72 -7.40 0.08
C THR A 16 -3.45 -6.05 -0.58
N MET A 17 -3.60 -4.94 0.15
CA MET A 17 -3.33 -3.60 -0.36
C MET A 17 -1.84 -3.44 -0.73
N PHE A 18 -0.92 -3.89 0.13
CA PHE A 18 0.52 -3.91 -0.16
C PHE A 18 0.86 -4.73 -1.40
N THR A 19 0.28 -5.92 -1.52
CA THR A 19 0.50 -6.80 -2.68
C THR A 19 0.05 -6.13 -3.97
N ALA A 20 -1.09 -5.44 -3.94
CA ALA A 20 -1.59 -4.69 -5.09
C ALA A 20 -0.67 -3.50 -5.45
N ALA A 21 -0.17 -2.75 -4.46
CA ALA A 21 0.78 -1.66 -4.69
C ALA A 21 2.12 -2.16 -5.28
N SER A 22 2.63 -3.28 -4.78
CA SER A 22 3.82 -3.93 -5.33
C SER A 22 3.61 -4.36 -6.79
N ASN A 23 2.47 -4.98 -7.12
CA ASN A 23 2.13 -5.39 -8.48
C ASN A 23 1.93 -4.19 -9.43
N ALA A 24 1.51 -3.03 -8.90
CA ALA A 24 1.40 -1.80 -9.66
C ALA A 24 2.76 -1.09 -9.91
N GLY A 25 3.87 -1.68 -9.42
CA GLY A 25 5.22 -1.17 -9.63
C GLY A 25 5.77 -0.30 -8.50
N TYR A 26 5.02 -0.11 -7.40
CA TYR A 26 5.44 0.72 -6.26
C TYR A 26 6.23 -0.03 -5.19
N GLY A 27 6.61 -1.29 -5.42
CA GLY A 27 7.25 -2.13 -4.40
C GLY A 27 8.64 -1.68 -3.91
N LYS A 28 9.24 -0.65 -4.55
CA LYS A 28 10.49 -0.02 -4.10
C LYS A 28 10.28 1.31 -3.37
N GLU A 29 9.04 1.78 -3.31
CA GLU A 29 8.68 2.98 -2.56
C GLU A 29 8.41 2.64 -1.09
N ASP A 30 8.20 3.68 -0.29
CA ASP A 30 7.81 3.54 1.11
C ASP A 30 6.43 2.88 1.26
N ASP A 31 6.16 2.35 2.45
CA ASP A 31 4.89 1.74 2.85
C ASP A 31 3.69 2.65 2.55
N SER A 32 3.85 3.97 2.59
CA SER A 32 2.80 4.93 2.22
C SER A 32 2.34 4.84 0.75
N ALA A 33 3.08 4.18 -0.14
CA ALA A 33 2.73 4.05 -1.55
C ALA A 33 1.45 3.25 -1.80
N VAL A 34 0.91 2.54 -0.80
CA VAL A 34 -0.42 1.90 -0.91
C VAL A 34 -1.53 2.90 -1.19
N ILE A 35 -1.35 4.18 -0.87
CA ILE A 35 -2.35 5.20 -1.21
C ILE A 35 -2.51 5.33 -2.74
N LYS A 36 -1.45 5.09 -3.52
CA LYS A 36 -1.42 5.28 -4.99
C LYS A 36 -2.31 4.30 -5.78
N ILE A 37 -2.74 3.18 -5.18
CA ILE A 37 -3.62 2.21 -5.85
C ILE A 37 -5.11 2.56 -5.73
N PHE A 38 -5.46 3.61 -4.98
CA PHE A 38 -6.84 4.09 -4.91
C PHE A 38 -7.15 4.97 -6.13
N ALA A 39 -8.24 4.67 -6.83
CA ALA A 39 -8.65 5.46 -7.99
C ALA A 39 -9.23 6.83 -7.56
N GLY A 40 -8.95 7.86 -8.35
CA GLY A 40 -9.55 9.19 -8.17
C GLY A 40 -8.96 10.04 -7.06
N ILE A 41 -7.73 9.75 -6.62
CA ILE A 41 -6.98 10.61 -5.71
C ILE A 41 -5.82 11.31 -6.44
N ASP A 42 -5.58 12.56 -6.10
CA ASP A 42 -4.41 13.31 -6.55
C ASP A 42 -3.45 13.47 -5.37
N LEU A 43 -2.19 13.03 -5.55
CA LEU A 43 -1.17 13.16 -4.52
C LEU A 43 -0.37 14.45 -4.72
N PRO A 44 -0.01 15.15 -3.61
CA PRO A 44 0.86 16.30 -3.68
C PRO A 44 2.22 15.88 -4.24
N GLN A 45 2.69 16.61 -5.26
CA GLN A 45 3.99 16.40 -5.85
C GLN A 45 5.07 17.07 -4.98
N LYS A 46 6.22 16.42 -4.85
CA LYS A 46 7.38 17.04 -4.21
C LYS A 46 7.78 18.26 -5.04
N LYS A 47 7.72 19.46 -4.44
CA LYS A 47 8.30 20.65 -5.09
C LYS A 47 9.81 20.44 -5.19
N GLU A 48 10.34 20.43 -6.41
CA GLU A 48 11.78 20.54 -6.62
C GLU A 48 12.23 21.91 -6.11
N ALA A 49 13.18 21.93 -5.19
CA ALA A 49 13.82 23.16 -4.76
C ALA A 49 14.80 23.57 -5.87
N LEU A 50 14.56 24.74 -6.47
CA LEU A 50 15.46 25.41 -7.41
C LEU A 50 16.77 25.82 -6.74
#